data_AF-A0A059G8C2-F1
#
_entry.id   AF-A0A059G8C2-F1
#
_cell.length_a   1.000
_cell.length_b   1.000
_cell.length_c   1.000
_cell.angle_alpha   90.00
_cell.angle_beta   90.00
_cell.angle_gamma   90.00
#
_symmetry.space_group_name_H-M   'P 1'
#
loop_
_entity.id
_entity.type
_entity.pdbx_description
1 polymer ?
#
loop_
_entity_poly.entity_id
_entity_poly.type
_entity_poly.pdbx_seq_one_letter_code
_entity_poly.pdbx_strand_id
1 'polypeptide(L)'
;MFEFVKNIFSRREVRSTGSGFTAELMAARESWIAGNRGIAELTGTAQACIGMWENGLALADVSSADLLTPRVLAMSGRSLAIRGEAVFLIREDGLVPCADWDLSTRNGKPVAYRVSISEAGGGTTEVALAGEVLHFRTGVDIAAPWAGQAPLKRASLSAGMLNALETSLSEAYENMPLGSQIISFPESANDDLENLGRGFRARRGRVLLRESVYVSAAGGPTPTQDWKPHSVTPDISGAMPKEMLDASRASVLSVFGVLPAMLDKTAQGPLIREGQRHLAQWMLQPIAKMIAEEMQDKLGESFSIDVMRPLQAFDTGGRARAATAIVQAMAAAKEGGLSDDQIKFALDLVDWGDK
;
A
#
# COMPACT_ATOMS: atom_id res chain seq x y z
N MET A 1 22.81 -32.61 54.31
CA MET A 1 23.72 -31.50 53.97
C MET A 1 24.59 -31.78 52.73
N PHE A 2 24.95 -33.03 52.42
CA PHE A 2 25.81 -33.38 51.28
C PHE A 2 25.13 -33.50 49.89
N GLU A 3 23.79 -33.61 49.80
CA GLU A 3 23.11 -33.64 48.49
C GLU A 3 22.82 -32.25 47.90
N PHE A 4 22.61 -31.24 48.74
CA PHE A 4 22.28 -29.88 48.29
C PHE A 4 23.46 -29.22 47.54
N VAL A 5 24.69 -29.56 47.92
CA VAL A 5 25.91 -29.05 47.28
C VAL A 5 26.16 -29.70 45.91
N LYS A 6 25.75 -30.97 45.70
CA LYS A 6 25.93 -31.66 44.41
C LYS A 6 25.08 -31.05 43.29
N ASN A 7 23.88 -30.53 43.60
CA ASN A 7 23.00 -29.90 42.62
C ASN A 7 23.44 -28.49 42.18
N ILE A 8 24.32 -27.83 42.94
CA ILE A 8 24.87 -26.52 42.56
C ILE A 8 26.00 -26.68 41.53
N PHE A 9 26.73 -27.80 41.55
CA PHE A 9 27.88 -28.06 40.66
C PHE A 9 27.56 -28.96 39.46
N SER A 10 26.36 -29.53 39.35
CA SER A 10 25.95 -30.16 38.09
C SER A 10 25.66 -29.04 37.07
N ARG A 11 26.52 -28.90 36.06
CA ARG A 11 26.21 -28.11 34.85
C ARG A 11 24.81 -28.51 34.39
N ARG A 12 23.82 -27.64 34.58
CA ARG A 12 22.54 -27.75 33.86
C ARG A 12 22.89 -27.71 32.39
N GLU A 13 22.71 -28.84 31.72
CA GLU A 13 22.68 -28.89 30.27
C GLU A 13 21.58 -27.89 29.85
N VAL A 14 21.97 -26.75 29.29
CA VAL A 14 21.04 -25.80 28.69
C VAL A 14 20.57 -26.44 27.40
N ARG A 15 19.63 -27.38 27.51
CA ARG A 15 18.87 -27.82 26.36
C ARG A 15 18.05 -26.62 25.92
N SER A 16 18.33 -26.13 24.72
CA SER A 16 17.48 -25.17 24.03
C SER A 16 16.17 -25.87 23.65
N THR A 17 15.31 -26.15 24.62
CA THR A 17 13.92 -26.52 24.38
C THR A 17 13.13 -25.25 24.16
N GLY A 18 13.12 -24.81 22.91
CA GLY A 18 12.39 -23.66 22.43
C GLY A 18 12.51 -23.59 20.92
N SER A 19 11.83 -24.49 20.20
CA SER A 19 11.76 -24.50 18.74
C SER A 19 10.98 -23.32 18.14
N GLY A 20 10.74 -22.25 18.91
CA GLY A 20 9.96 -21.09 18.49
C GLY A 20 10.86 -19.96 18.00
N PHE A 21 11.73 -19.43 18.86
CA PHE A 21 12.45 -18.18 18.57
C PHE A 21 13.46 -18.29 17.42
N THR A 22 14.23 -19.37 17.35
CA THR A 22 15.19 -19.57 16.25
C THR A 22 14.47 -19.90 14.94
N ALA A 23 13.35 -20.62 14.98
CA ALA A 23 12.54 -20.91 13.80
C ALA A 23 11.81 -19.66 13.29
N GLU A 24 11.28 -18.82 14.19
CA GLU A 24 10.66 -17.53 13.86
C GLU A 24 11.69 -16.53 13.35
N LEU A 25 12.89 -16.47 13.95
CA LEU A 25 13.99 -15.64 13.46
C LEU A 25 14.52 -16.13 12.11
N MET A 26 14.58 -17.45 11.90
CA MET A 26 14.96 -18.04 10.62
C MET A 26 13.86 -17.85 9.56
N ALA A 27 12.58 -17.92 9.90
CA ALA A 27 11.48 -17.59 8.98
C ALA A 27 11.41 -16.08 8.69
N ALA A 28 11.72 -15.24 9.68
CA ALA A 28 11.86 -13.80 9.51
C ALA A 28 13.06 -13.44 8.62
N ARG A 29 14.17 -14.17 8.74
CA ARG A 29 15.36 -14.04 7.87
C ARG A 29 15.20 -14.68 6.51
N GLU A 30 14.56 -15.84 6.39
CA GLU A 30 14.23 -16.50 5.13
C GLU A 30 13.30 -15.61 4.32
N SER A 31 12.26 -15.05 4.94
CA SER A 31 11.38 -14.08 4.27
C SER A 31 12.09 -12.76 3.91
N TRP A 32 13.21 -12.43 4.55
CA TRP A 32 14.07 -11.30 4.16
C TRP A 32 14.99 -11.65 3.00
N ILE A 33 15.56 -12.87 2.98
CA ILE A 33 16.55 -13.34 1.99
C ILE A 33 15.89 -13.85 0.71
N ALA A 34 14.72 -14.49 0.80
CA ALA A 34 14.04 -15.14 -0.33
C ALA A 34 13.24 -14.18 -1.23
N GLY A 35 13.29 -12.86 -0.98
CA GLY A 35 12.69 -11.85 -1.87
C GLY A 35 11.16 -11.93 -2.04
N ASN A 36 10.47 -12.81 -1.32
CA ASN A 36 9.02 -12.97 -1.40
C ASN A 36 8.25 -11.90 -0.59
N ARG A 37 8.96 -10.97 0.07
CA ARG A 37 8.38 -9.74 0.60
C ARG A 37 8.27 -8.73 -0.53
N GLY A 38 7.09 -8.14 -0.70
CA GLY A 38 6.95 -6.93 -1.51
C GLY A 38 6.80 -7.13 -3.02
N ILE A 39 6.52 -8.33 -3.54
CA ILE A 39 6.20 -8.48 -4.97
C ILE A 39 4.97 -7.62 -5.32
N ALA A 40 3.98 -7.57 -4.42
CA ALA A 40 2.84 -6.68 -4.56
C ALA A 40 3.17 -5.19 -4.41
N GLU A 41 4.33 -4.81 -3.84
CA GLU A 41 4.77 -3.41 -3.80
C GLU A 41 5.04 -2.89 -5.20
N LEU A 42 5.40 -3.74 -6.16
CA LEU A 42 5.62 -3.35 -7.56
C LEU A 42 4.31 -3.02 -8.28
N THR A 43 3.16 -3.39 -7.72
CA THR A 43 1.86 -3.09 -8.33
C THR A 43 1.59 -1.58 -8.29
N GLY A 44 0.93 -1.08 -9.34
CA GLY A 44 0.58 0.35 -9.42
C GLY A 44 -0.31 0.80 -8.26
N THR A 45 -1.17 -0.08 -7.74
CA THR A 45 -2.04 0.19 -6.59
C THR A 45 -1.23 0.41 -5.31
N ALA A 46 -0.25 -0.45 -5.02
CA ALA A 46 0.61 -0.29 -3.85
C ALA A 46 1.52 0.94 -3.98
N GLN A 47 2.13 1.18 -5.15
CA GLN A 47 2.97 2.37 -5.37
C GLN A 47 2.18 3.68 -5.23
N ALA A 48 0.92 3.72 -5.67
CA ALA A 48 0.05 4.88 -5.48
C ALA A 48 -0.17 5.17 -3.98
N CYS A 49 -0.45 4.14 -3.18
CA CYS A 49 -0.60 4.28 -1.73
C CYS A 49 0.70 4.72 -1.04
N ILE A 50 1.83 4.10 -1.39
CA ILE A 50 3.15 4.47 -0.87
C ILE A 50 3.45 5.95 -1.19
N GLY A 51 3.16 6.38 -2.41
CA GLY A 51 3.28 7.78 -2.82
C GLY A 51 2.38 8.73 -2.02
N MET A 52 1.17 8.31 -1.63
CA MET A 52 0.31 9.13 -0.77
C MET A 52 0.90 9.32 0.64
N TRP A 53 1.53 8.29 1.21
CA TRP A 53 2.19 8.40 2.52
C TRP A 53 3.45 9.25 2.45
N GLU A 54 4.29 9.02 1.43
CA GLU A 54 5.51 9.78 1.17
C GLU A 54 5.21 11.28 1.03
N ASN A 55 4.30 11.64 0.12
CA ASN A 55 3.95 13.04 -0.13
C ASN A 55 3.14 13.65 1.03
N GLY A 56 2.29 12.87 1.68
CA GLY A 56 1.49 13.32 2.82
C GLY A 56 2.36 13.72 4.01
N LEU A 57 3.43 12.98 4.28
CA LEU A 57 4.40 13.32 5.32
C LEU A 57 5.39 14.39 4.86
N ALA A 58 5.78 14.42 3.59
CA ALA A 58 6.64 15.49 3.06
C ALA A 58 6.00 16.88 3.18
N LEU A 59 4.68 16.98 3.09
CA LEU A 59 3.92 18.22 3.23
C LEU A 59 3.60 18.58 4.70
N ALA A 60 3.91 17.70 5.65
CA ALA A 60 3.57 17.93 7.05
C ALA A 60 4.26 19.19 7.59
N ASP A 61 3.54 19.95 8.41
CA ASP A 61 4.09 21.10 9.11
C ASP A 61 4.76 20.61 10.40
N VAL A 62 6.01 21.01 10.61
CA VAL A 62 6.82 20.57 11.74
C VAL A 62 7.16 21.78 12.59
N SER A 63 6.69 21.76 13.84
CA SER A 63 7.08 22.75 14.83
C SER A 63 8.40 22.33 15.50
N SER A 64 9.34 23.28 15.53
CA SER A 64 10.56 23.23 16.34
C SER A 64 11.56 22.12 15.99
N ALA A 65 11.71 21.71 14.73
CA ALA A 65 12.73 20.72 14.34
C ALA A 65 13.49 21.10 13.06
N ASP A 66 14.72 21.59 13.19
CA ASP A 66 15.60 21.80 12.02
C ASP A 66 16.05 20.47 11.38
N LEU A 67 16.03 19.38 12.16
CA LEU A 67 16.47 18.04 11.71
C LEU A 67 15.43 17.31 10.84
N LEU A 68 14.14 17.55 11.05
CA LEU A 68 13.05 16.90 10.30
C LEU A 68 12.71 17.68 9.04
N THR A 69 13.58 17.58 8.05
CA THR A 69 13.31 18.17 6.73
C THR A 69 12.17 17.42 6.01
N PRO A 70 11.45 18.08 5.08
CA PRO A 70 10.48 17.43 4.20
C PRO A 70 11.02 16.17 3.49
N ARG A 71 12.32 16.17 3.14
CA ARG A 71 12.99 15.02 2.54
C ARG A 71 13.10 13.84 3.51
N VAL A 72 13.45 14.08 4.77
CA VAL A 72 13.52 13.03 5.79
C VAL A 72 12.14 12.46 6.07
N LEU A 73 11.10 13.31 6.13
CA LEU A 73 9.72 12.86 6.30
C LEU A 73 9.19 12.06 5.10
N ALA A 74 9.53 12.47 3.88
CA ALA A 74 9.23 11.71 2.67
C ALA A 74 9.87 10.31 2.71
N MET A 75 11.17 10.24 3.01
CA MET A 75 11.89 8.96 3.15
C MET A 75 11.30 8.09 4.26
N SER A 76 10.96 8.70 5.40
CA SER A 76 10.30 8.02 6.52
C SER A 76 8.96 7.45 6.10
N GLY A 77 8.11 8.24 5.44
CA GLY A 77 6.79 7.81 4.96
C GLY A 77 6.89 6.63 3.98
N ARG A 78 7.84 6.70 3.04
CA ARG A 78 8.09 5.61 2.10
C ARG A 78 8.58 4.34 2.81
N SER A 79 9.55 4.48 3.72
CA SER A 79 10.11 3.34 4.45
C SER A 79 9.08 2.68 5.38
N LEU A 80 8.25 3.48 6.06
CA LEU A 80 7.14 2.99 6.88
C LEU A 80 6.07 2.28 6.04
N ALA A 81 5.77 2.77 4.83
CA ALA A 81 4.80 2.12 3.95
C ALA A 81 5.30 0.76 3.40
N ILE A 82 6.61 0.63 3.14
CA ILE A 82 7.21 -0.58 2.57
C ILE A 82 7.60 -1.60 3.63
N ARG A 83 8.31 -1.16 4.68
CA ARG A 83 8.90 -2.04 5.70
C ARG A 83 8.11 -2.03 7.00
N GLY A 84 7.35 -0.96 7.27
CA GLY A 84 6.77 -0.70 8.58
C GLY A 84 7.73 -0.01 9.55
N GLU A 85 8.96 0.25 9.10
CA GLU A 85 10.07 0.73 9.92
C GLU A 85 10.90 1.77 9.16
N ALA A 86 11.41 2.77 9.86
CA ALA A 86 12.38 3.73 9.34
C ALA A 86 13.41 4.04 10.43
N VAL A 87 14.69 3.89 10.09
CA VAL A 87 15.80 4.07 11.05
C VAL A 87 16.74 5.16 10.56
N PHE A 88 17.02 6.11 11.44
CA PHE A 88 17.95 7.21 11.21
C PHE A 88 18.99 7.26 12.32
N LEU A 89 20.25 7.41 11.95
CA LEU A 89 21.34 7.69 12.86
C LEU A 89 21.45 9.20 13.06
N ILE A 90 21.49 9.64 14.31
CA ILE A 90 21.64 11.04 14.68
C ILE A 90 23.14 11.37 14.61
N ARG A 91 23.49 12.39 13.81
CA ARG A 91 24.83 12.97 13.71
C ARG A 91 24.77 14.47 13.94
N GLU A 92 25.92 15.08 14.17
CA GLU A 92 26.04 16.55 14.28
C GLU A 92 25.57 17.27 13.01
N ASP A 93 25.84 16.68 11.84
CA ASP A 93 25.46 17.25 10.53
C ASP A 93 23.99 16.98 10.13
N GLY A 94 23.26 16.15 10.88
CA GLY A 94 21.86 15.83 10.61
C GLY A 94 21.50 14.35 10.76
N LEU A 95 20.37 13.96 10.17
CA LEU A 95 19.85 12.60 10.21
C LEU A 95 20.32 11.79 9.00
N VAL A 96 21.02 10.69 9.27
CA VAL A 96 21.54 9.78 8.24
C VAL A 96 20.61 8.55 8.14
N PRO A 97 20.00 8.28 6.97
CA PRO A 97 19.14 7.10 6.80
C PRO A 97 19.97 5.81 6.82
N CYS A 98 19.53 4.83 7.61
CA CYS A 98 20.15 3.51 7.69
C CYS A 98 19.44 2.54 6.75
N ALA A 99 20.19 1.77 5.96
CA ALA A 99 19.62 0.84 4.99
C ALA A 99 19.25 -0.52 5.61
N ASP A 100 20.02 -0.96 6.61
CA ASP A 100 19.80 -2.19 7.36
C ASP A 100 20.20 -1.98 8.82
N TRP A 101 19.62 -2.75 9.73
CA TRP A 101 19.91 -2.67 11.16
C TRP A 101 19.67 -4.00 11.86
N ASP A 102 20.49 -4.26 12.87
CA ASP A 102 20.28 -5.31 13.85
C ASP A 102 20.17 -4.66 15.23
N LEU A 103 19.36 -5.21 16.13
CA LEU A 103 19.11 -4.58 17.42
C LEU A 103 19.13 -5.57 18.56
N SER A 104 19.56 -5.10 19.71
CA SER A 104 19.50 -5.84 20.98
C SER A 104 18.46 -5.19 21.87
N THR A 105 17.57 -6.01 22.46
CA THR A 105 16.52 -5.54 23.37
C THR A 105 16.75 -5.97 24.81
N ARG A 106 16.19 -5.19 25.73
CA ARG A 106 16.02 -5.54 27.14
C ARG A 106 14.58 -5.23 27.53
N ASN A 107 13.85 -6.22 28.03
CA ASN A 107 12.42 -6.12 28.36
C ASN A 107 11.57 -5.58 27.19
N GLY A 108 11.89 -6.01 25.96
CA GLY A 108 11.19 -5.56 24.74
C GLY A 108 11.54 -4.14 24.28
N LYS A 109 12.44 -3.43 24.97
CA LYS A 109 12.93 -2.10 24.56
C LYS A 109 14.31 -2.19 23.91
N PRO A 110 14.55 -1.54 22.76
CA PRO A 110 15.87 -1.48 22.13
C PRO A 110 16.92 -0.80 23.02
N VAL A 111 18.13 -1.35 23.06
CA VAL A 111 19.26 -0.85 23.87
C VAL A 111 20.44 -0.44 22.98
N ALA A 112 20.75 -1.24 21.97
CA ALA A 112 21.83 -0.98 21.03
C ALA A 112 21.41 -1.41 19.63
N TYR A 113 21.93 -0.70 18.65
CA TYR A 113 21.72 -0.96 17.24
C TYR A 113 23.07 -1.19 16.56
N ARG A 114 23.12 -2.13 15.63
CA ARG A 114 24.16 -2.21 14.61
C ARG A 114 23.54 -1.75 13.31
N VAL A 115 23.85 -0.53 12.89
CA VAL A 115 23.28 0.12 11.71
C VAL A 115 24.23 0.03 10.53
N SER A 116 23.67 -0.13 9.34
CA SER A 116 24.41 -0.09 8.07
C SER A 116 24.03 1.18 7.30
N ILE A 117 25.02 2.03 7.04
CA ILE A 117 24.89 3.29 6.31
C ILE A 117 25.28 3.02 4.86
N SER A 118 24.37 3.34 3.93
CA SER A 118 24.63 3.18 2.51
C SER A 118 25.29 4.42 1.94
N GLU A 119 26.52 4.26 1.45
CA GLU A 119 27.26 5.28 0.73
C GLU A 119 27.51 4.82 -0.71
N ALA A 120 27.55 5.77 -1.66
CA ALA A 120 27.77 5.46 -3.08
C ALA A 120 29.12 4.73 -3.32
N GLY A 121 30.10 4.95 -2.45
CA GLY A 121 31.43 4.33 -2.50
C GLY A 121 31.59 3.01 -1.74
N GLY A 122 30.53 2.50 -1.12
CA GLY A 122 30.55 1.30 -0.28
C GLY A 122 30.06 1.59 1.14
N GLY A 123 29.12 0.78 1.62
CA GLY A 123 28.45 1.01 2.90
C GLY A 123 29.35 0.75 4.11
N THR A 124 29.08 1.46 5.20
CA THR A 124 29.74 1.28 6.48
C THR A 124 28.76 0.68 7.49
N THR A 125 29.27 -0.06 8.47
CA THR A 125 28.48 -0.60 9.57
C THR A 125 29.04 -0.10 10.88
N GLU A 126 28.17 0.42 11.74
CA GLU A 126 28.52 1.00 13.04
C GLU A 126 27.59 0.47 14.13
N VAL A 127 28.09 0.42 15.36
CA VAL A 127 27.27 0.13 16.54
C VAL A 127 26.96 1.45 17.24
N ALA A 128 25.68 1.76 17.38
CA ALA A 128 25.17 2.96 18.01
C ALA A 128 24.28 2.60 19.21
N LEU A 129 24.26 3.45 20.22
CA LEU A 129 23.35 3.29 21.34
C LEU A 129 21.92 3.66 20.94
N ALA A 130 20.92 3.12 21.65
CA ALA A 130 19.52 3.45 21.37
C ALA A 130 19.19 4.95 21.54
N GLY A 131 20.03 5.74 22.23
CA GLY A 131 19.88 7.19 22.32
C GLY A 131 20.29 7.94 21.04
N GLU A 132 21.15 7.33 20.23
CA GLU A 132 21.74 7.94 19.03
C GLU A 132 20.99 7.56 17.74
N VAL A 133 19.95 6.74 17.87
CA VAL A 133 19.18 6.19 16.76
C VAL A 133 17.71 6.52 16.94
N LEU A 134 17.11 7.10 15.91
CA LEU A 134 15.67 7.25 15.78
C LEU A 134 15.12 6.03 15.07
N HIS A 135 14.16 5.34 15.69
CA HIS A 135 13.53 4.17 15.12
C HIS A 135 12.00 4.32 15.09
N PHE A 136 11.50 4.78 13.95
CA PHE A 136 10.06 4.91 13.70
C PHE A 136 9.48 3.56 13.31
N ARG A 137 8.36 3.18 13.95
CA ARG A 137 7.72 1.87 13.79
C ARG A 137 6.21 2.04 13.62
N THR A 138 5.62 1.20 12.79
CA THR A 138 4.16 1.15 12.58
C THR A 138 3.67 -0.28 12.54
N GLY A 139 2.40 -0.51 12.91
CA GLY A 139 1.76 -1.83 12.79
C GLY A 139 2.43 -2.93 13.62
N VAL A 140 3.04 -2.57 14.73
CA VAL A 140 3.85 -3.45 15.59
C VAL A 140 3.04 -4.65 16.12
N ASP A 141 3.67 -5.82 16.17
CA ASP A 141 3.13 -7.04 16.79
C ASP A 141 3.43 -7.07 18.29
N ILE A 142 2.49 -7.56 19.09
CA ILE A 142 2.62 -7.73 20.54
C ILE A 142 3.79 -8.67 20.88
N ALA A 143 4.05 -9.67 20.03
CA ALA A 143 5.17 -10.60 20.24
C ALA A 143 6.54 -9.95 20.03
N ALA A 144 6.64 -8.92 19.19
CA ALA A 144 7.88 -8.24 18.85
C ALA A 144 7.68 -6.71 18.86
N PRO A 145 7.52 -6.08 20.04
CA PRO A 145 7.22 -4.65 20.17
C PRO A 145 8.33 -3.73 19.63
N TRP A 146 9.54 -4.27 19.46
CA TRP A 146 10.69 -3.56 18.90
C TRP A 146 10.72 -3.55 17.36
N ALA A 147 9.83 -4.29 16.69
CA ALA A 147 9.81 -4.41 15.25
C ALA A 147 8.47 -3.94 14.65
N GLY A 148 8.54 -3.10 13.62
CA GLY A 148 7.39 -2.67 12.83
C GLY A 148 6.94 -3.71 11.82
N GLN A 149 5.72 -3.55 11.31
CA GLN A 149 5.14 -4.41 10.29
C GLN A 149 4.57 -3.59 9.13
N ALA A 150 5.06 -3.87 7.93
CA ALA A 150 4.53 -3.28 6.71
C ALA A 150 3.00 -3.52 6.56
N PRO A 151 2.24 -2.51 6.08
CA PRO A 151 0.82 -2.66 5.77
C PRO A 151 0.52 -3.88 4.90
N LEU A 152 1.29 -4.11 3.82
CA LEU A 152 1.10 -5.24 2.91
C LEU A 152 1.31 -6.60 3.59
N LYS A 153 2.15 -6.69 4.62
CA LYS A 153 2.32 -7.93 5.37
C LYS A 153 1.08 -8.28 6.18
N ARG A 154 0.26 -7.29 6.57
CA ARG A 154 -1.06 -7.51 7.19
C ARG A 154 -2.12 -7.96 6.19
N ALA A 155 -1.92 -7.68 4.90
CA ALA A 155 -2.80 -8.01 3.79
C ALA A 155 -2.18 -9.01 2.81
N SER A 156 -1.32 -9.91 3.30
CA SER A 156 -0.46 -10.75 2.46
C SER A 156 -1.25 -11.65 1.49
N LEU A 157 -2.41 -12.14 1.90
CA LEU A 157 -3.30 -12.94 1.05
C LEU A 157 -3.86 -12.13 -0.12
N SER A 158 -4.42 -10.94 0.15
CA SER A 158 -4.95 -10.03 -0.88
C SER A 158 -3.85 -9.52 -1.81
N ALA A 159 -2.68 -9.21 -1.25
CA ALA A 159 -1.51 -8.79 -2.01
C ALA A 159 -0.99 -9.90 -2.94
N GLY A 160 -0.94 -11.14 -2.45
CA GLY A 160 -0.59 -12.31 -3.27
C GLY A 160 -1.60 -12.58 -4.38
N MET A 161 -2.90 -12.43 -4.09
CA MET A 161 -3.97 -12.54 -5.08
C MET A 161 -3.86 -11.47 -6.17
N LEU A 162 -3.61 -10.20 -5.79
CA LEU A 162 -3.42 -9.12 -6.74
C LEU A 162 -2.25 -9.40 -7.68
N ASN A 163 -1.10 -9.82 -7.14
CA ASN A 163 0.06 -10.18 -7.93
C ASN A 163 -0.24 -11.34 -8.90
N ALA A 164 -0.83 -12.43 -8.41
CA ALA A 164 -1.18 -13.58 -9.23
C ALA A 164 -2.15 -13.20 -10.37
N LEU A 165 -3.14 -12.35 -10.09
CA LEU A 165 -4.08 -11.85 -11.10
C LEU A 165 -3.39 -10.97 -12.14
N GLU A 166 -2.58 -10.00 -11.74
CA GLU A 166 -1.88 -9.13 -12.69
C GLU A 166 -0.88 -9.91 -13.56
N THR A 167 -0.12 -10.85 -12.98
CA THR A 167 0.76 -11.73 -13.75
C THR A 167 -0.03 -12.63 -14.71
N SER A 168 -1.07 -13.31 -14.24
CA SER A 168 -1.87 -14.21 -15.08
C SER A 168 -2.58 -13.47 -16.22
N LEU A 169 -3.08 -12.26 -15.97
CA LEU A 169 -3.66 -11.43 -17.02
C LEU A 169 -2.60 -10.96 -18.02
N SER A 170 -1.42 -10.55 -17.56
CA SER A 170 -0.31 -10.19 -18.46
C SER A 170 0.07 -11.36 -19.38
N GLU A 171 0.29 -12.54 -18.81
CA GLU A 171 0.64 -13.76 -19.57
C GLU A 171 -0.49 -14.20 -20.51
N ALA A 172 -1.75 -14.10 -20.06
CA ALA A 172 -2.91 -14.39 -20.89
C ALA A 172 -2.97 -13.43 -22.08
N TYR A 173 -2.92 -12.12 -21.86
CA TYR A 173 -2.99 -11.15 -22.95
C TYR A 173 -1.80 -11.21 -23.92
N GLU A 174 -0.63 -11.64 -23.45
CA GLU A 174 0.54 -11.85 -24.31
C GLU A 174 0.40 -13.06 -25.23
N ASN A 175 -0.11 -14.18 -24.72
CA ASN A 175 -0.15 -15.46 -25.44
C ASN A 175 -1.50 -15.76 -26.11
N MET A 176 -2.55 -15.00 -25.79
CA MET A 176 -3.90 -15.28 -26.24
C MET A 176 -4.10 -14.92 -27.71
N PRO A 177 -4.71 -15.82 -28.53
CA PRO A 177 -4.94 -15.57 -29.94
C PRO A 177 -6.17 -14.64 -30.14
N LEU A 178 -6.00 -13.36 -29.79
CA LEU A 178 -7.05 -12.35 -29.79
C LEU A 178 -7.62 -12.11 -31.19
N GLY A 179 -8.95 -12.21 -31.30
CA GLY A 179 -9.68 -11.90 -32.54
C GLY A 179 -9.47 -12.90 -33.67
N SER A 180 -8.87 -14.05 -33.39
CA SER A 180 -8.78 -15.14 -34.35
C SER A 180 -10.05 -16.00 -34.33
N GLN A 181 -10.49 -16.40 -35.51
CA GLN A 181 -11.70 -17.18 -35.72
C GLN A 181 -11.37 -18.33 -36.66
N ILE A 182 -11.84 -19.52 -36.33
CA ILE A 182 -11.83 -20.67 -37.23
C ILE A 182 -13.12 -20.63 -38.03
N ILE A 183 -12.99 -20.68 -39.35
CA ILE A 183 -14.10 -20.87 -40.26
C ILE A 183 -14.09 -22.34 -40.65
N SER A 184 -15.14 -23.07 -40.26
CA SER A 184 -15.34 -24.45 -40.71
C SER A 184 -15.62 -24.44 -42.21
N PHE A 185 -14.83 -25.17 -42.99
CA PHE A 185 -15.03 -25.34 -44.43
C PHE A 185 -15.43 -26.79 -44.69
N PRO A 186 -16.60 -27.06 -45.33
CA PRO A 186 -16.96 -28.41 -45.70
C PRO A 186 -16.02 -28.90 -46.82
N GLU A 187 -15.28 -29.96 -46.53
CA GLU A 187 -14.22 -30.51 -47.38
C GLU A 187 -14.81 -30.95 -48.74
N SER A 188 -14.36 -30.31 -49.82
CA SER A 188 -14.60 -30.76 -51.19
C SER A 188 -13.28 -31.31 -51.74
N ALA A 189 -13.33 -32.47 -52.41
CA ALA A 189 -12.16 -33.27 -52.76
C ALA A 189 -11.16 -32.62 -53.76
N ASN A 190 -11.41 -31.38 -54.21
CA ASN A 190 -10.64 -30.69 -55.24
C ASN A 190 -10.10 -29.30 -54.82
N ASP A 191 -10.26 -28.88 -53.56
CA ASP A 191 -9.84 -27.54 -53.13
C ASP A 191 -8.44 -27.53 -52.49
N ASP A 192 -7.56 -26.65 -53.00
CA ASP A 192 -6.20 -26.46 -52.48
C ASP A 192 -6.21 -25.56 -51.21
N LEU A 193 -6.10 -26.23 -50.06
CA LEU A 193 -6.11 -25.62 -48.73
C LEU A 193 -4.95 -24.63 -48.50
N GLU A 194 -3.80 -24.79 -49.16
CA GLU A 194 -2.67 -23.87 -48.99
C GLU A 194 -2.91 -22.52 -49.68
N ASN A 195 -3.50 -22.55 -50.87
CA ASN A 195 -3.86 -21.34 -51.62
C ASN A 195 -5.02 -20.59 -50.93
N LEU A 196 -5.99 -21.33 -50.39
CA LEU A 196 -7.08 -20.78 -49.59
C LEU A 196 -6.55 -20.14 -48.28
N GLY A 197 -5.67 -20.84 -47.56
CA GLY A 197 -5.02 -20.34 -46.34
C GLY A 197 -4.16 -19.09 -46.56
N ARG A 198 -3.46 -18.98 -47.70
CA ARG A 198 -2.77 -17.74 -48.11
C ARG A 198 -3.73 -16.58 -48.36
N GLY A 199 -4.94 -16.87 -48.85
CA GLY A 199 -6.00 -15.88 -49.05
C GLY A 199 -6.53 -15.23 -47.77
N PHE A 200 -6.46 -15.96 -46.64
CA PHE A 200 -6.90 -15.47 -45.32
C PHE A 200 -5.80 -14.77 -44.53
N ARG A 201 -4.52 -15.10 -44.79
CA ARG A 201 -3.37 -14.51 -44.08
C ARG A 201 -3.31 -12.99 -44.35
N ALA A 202 -3.25 -12.20 -43.28
CA ALA A 202 -3.16 -10.73 -43.27
C ALA A 202 -4.38 -9.93 -43.77
N ARG A 203 -5.50 -10.56 -44.14
CA ARG A 203 -6.73 -9.85 -44.54
C ARG A 203 -7.65 -9.59 -43.33
N ARG A 204 -7.29 -8.62 -42.50
CA ARG A 204 -8.17 -8.13 -41.42
C ARG A 204 -9.37 -7.38 -42.02
N GLY A 205 -10.60 -7.81 -41.72
CA GLY A 205 -11.83 -7.06 -42.04
C GLY A 205 -12.32 -7.10 -43.49
N ARG A 206 -11.74 -7.93 -44.38
CA ARG A 206 -12.32 -8.20 -45.70
C ARG A 206 -12.66 -9.69 -45.83
N VAL A 207 -13.89 -10.04 -45.46
CA VAL A 207 -14.52 -11.31 -45.85
C VAL A 207 -15.03 -11.12 -47.28
N LEU A 208 -14.34 -11.70 -48.27
CA LEU A 208 -14.85 -11.79 -49.64
C LEU A 208 -15.60 -13.12 -49.77
N LEU A 209 -16.92 -13.00 -49.72
CA LEU A 209 -17.89 -14.02 -50.07
C LEU A 209 -17.77 -14.34 -51.57
N ARG A 210 -17.75 -15.63 -51.95
CA ARG A 210 -17.99 -16.05 -53.33
C ARG A 210 -19.06 -17.15 -53.36
N GLU A 211 -19.91 -17.02 -54.37
CA GLU A 211 -21.26 -17.58 -54.53
C GLU A 211 -21.46 -19.05 -54.22
N SER A 212 -22.65 -19.33 -53.70
CA SER A 212 -23.28 -20.64 -53.65
C SER A 212 -23.30 -21.28 -55.04
N VAL A 213 -22.70 -22.47 -55.19
CA VAL A 213 -22.99 -23.36 -56.30
C VAL A 213 -24.20 -24.22 -55.88
N TYR A 214 -25.40 -23.65 -56.02
CA TYR A 214 -26.62 -24.45 -55.89
C TYR A 214 -26.70 -25.41 -57.08
N VAL A 215 -26.42 -26.69 -56.85
CA VAL A 215 -27.10 -27.77 -57.60
C VAL A 215 -28.03 -28.44 -56.59
N SER A 216 -29.31 -28.08 -56.66
CA SER A 216 -30.38 -28.78 -55.96
C SER A 216 -30.46 -30.21 -56.50
N ALA A 217 -29.78 -31.15 -55.84
CA ALA A 217 -30.08 -32.56 -55.96
C ALA A 217 -31.18 -32.89 -54.93
N ALA A 218 -32.42 -32.87 -55.41
CA ALA A 218 -33.61 -33.52 -54.85
C ALA A 218 -33.70 -33.69 -53.31
N GLY A 219 -34.36 -32.74 -52.65
CA GLY A 219 -35.33 -33.05 -51.58
C GLY A 219 -34.83 -33.26 -50.15
N GLY A 220 -33.59 -32.91 -49.80
CA GLY A 220 -33.12 -32.88 -48.40
C GLY A 220 -33.17 -31.47 -47.78
N PRO A 221 -33.47 -31.32 -46.48
CA PRO A 221 -33.44 -30.01 -45.82
C PRO A 221 -32.03 -29.41 -45.84
N THR A 222 -31.93 -28.17 -46.30
CA THR A 222 -30.70 -27.39 -46.44
C THR A 222 -29.91 -27.35 -45.12
N PRO A 223 -28.60 -27.68 -45.06
CA PRO A 223 -27.79 -27.39 -43.89
C PRO A 223 -27.49 -25.88 -43.86
N THR A 224 -28.38 -25.10 -43.24
CA THR A 224 -28.21 -23.66 -42.97
C THR A 224 -27.17 -23.37 -41.88
N GLN A 225 -26.31 -24.33 -41.52
CA GLN A 225 -25.55 -24.33 -40.26
C GLN A 225 -24.02 -24.44 -40.41
N ASP A 226 -23.46 -24.47 -41.63
CA ASP A 226 -22.05 -24.84 -41.83
C ASP A 226 -21.03 -23.68 -41.73
N TRP A 227 -21.48 -22.43 -41.68
CA TRP A 227 -20.60 -21.26 -41.78
C TRP A 227 -20.65 -20.41 -40.51
N LYS A 228 -20.55 -21.06 -39.34
CA LYS A 228 -20.45 -20.36 -38.06
C LYS A 228 -18.98 -20.12 -37.72
N PRO A 229 -18.51 -18.87 -37.64
CA PRO A 229 -17.17 -18.58 -37.14
C PRO A 229 -17.07 -19.05 -35.68
N HIS A 230 -16.12 -19.92 -35.40
CA HIS A 230 -15.76 -20.29 -34.04
C HIS A 230 -14.64 -19.39 -33.57
N SER A 231 -14.95 -18.51 -32.62
CA SER A 231 -13.90 -17.73 -31.95
C SER A 231 -12.99 -18.68 -31.18
N VAL A 232 -11.69 -18.60 -31.41
CA VAL A 232 -10.70 -19.30 -30.58
C VAL A 232 -10.16 -18.42 -29.46
N THR A 233 -10.67 -17.19 -29.36
CA THR A 233 -10.42 -16.31 -28.22
C THR A 233 -11.02 -16.98 -26.98
N PRO A 234 -10.23 -17.36 -25.97
CA PRO A 234 -10.73 -17.90 -24.71
C PRO A 234 -11.79 -16.99 -24.10
N ASP A 235 -12.94 -17.55 -23.74
CA ASP A 235 -13.98 -16.82 -23.02
C ASP A 235 -13.65 -16.79 -21.53
N ILE A 236 -13.13 -15.65 -21.07
CA ILE A 236 -12.78 -15.41 -19.66
C ILE A 236 -13.92 -14.70 -18.90
N SER A 237 -15.09 -14.49 -19.51
CA SER A 237 -16.21 -13.78 -18.88
C SER A 237 -16.71 -14.48 -17.62
N GLY A 238 -16.75 -15.82 -17.62
CA GLY A 238 -17.15 -16.62 -16.46
C GLY A 238 -16.17 -16.60 -15.28
N ALA A 239 -14.91 -16.21 -15.52
CA ALA A 239 -13.90 -16.08 -14.47
C ALA A 239 -13.95 -14.73 -13.74
N MET A 240 -14.76 -13.77 -14.22
CA MET A 240 -14.94 -12.43 -13.66
C MET A 240 -13.62 -11.74 -13.23
N PRO A 241 -12.55 -11.76 -14.06
CA PRO A 241 -11.22 -11.30 -13.66
C PRO A 241 -11.20 -9.81 -13.26
N LYS A 242 -12.08 -9.00 -13.86
CA LYS A 242 -12.25 -7.60 -13.51
C LYS A 242 -12.71 -7.42 -12.06
N GLU A 243 -13.69 -8.19 -11.61
CA GLU A 243 -14.25 -8.08 -10.26
C GLU A 243 -13.23 -8.54 -9.21
N MET A 244 -12.52 -9.64 -9.50
CA MET A 244 -11.43 -10.11 -8.65
C MET A 244 -10.30 -9.09 -8.53
N LEU A 245 -9.96 -8.43 -9.64
CA LEU A 245 -8.93 -7.40 -9.67
C LEU A 245 -9.36 -6.14 -8.89
N ASP A 246 -10.58 -5.66 -9.11
CA ASP A 246 -11.12 -4.49 -8.42
C ASP A 246 -11.26 -4.75 -6.91
N ALA A 247 -11.73 -5.93 -6.50
CA ALA A 247 -11.82 -6.33 -5.10
C ALA A 247 -10.44 -6.46 -4.43
N SER A 248 -9.46 -7.05 -5.12
CA SER A 248 -8.09 -7.19 -4.61
C SER A 248 -7.44 -5.81 -4.42
N ARG A 249 -7.62 -4.90 -5.39
CA ARG A 249 -7.16 -3.51 -5.29
C ARG A 249 -7.83 -2.80 -4.12
N ALA A 250 -9.15 -2.91 -3.97
CA ALA A 250 -9.88 -2.28 -2.87
C ALA A 250 -9.37 -2.76 -1.49
N SER A 251 -9.08 -4.05 -1.34
CA SER A 251 -8.50 -4.61 -0.11
C SER A 251 -7.10 -4.09 0.19
N VAL A 252 -6.28 -3.83 -0.84
CA VAL A 252 -4.93 -3.26 -0.65
C VAL A 252 -5.04 -1.79 -0.26
N LEU A 253 -5.87 -1.00 -0.96
CA LEU A 253 -6.09 0.42 -0.69
C LEU A 253 -6.53 0.66 0.77
N SER A 254 -7.48 -0.14 1.27
CA SER A 254 -8.01 0.01 2.63
C SER A 254 -6.96 -0.22 3.72
N VAL A 255 -5.96 -1.06 3.48
CA VAL A 255 -4.90 -1.37 4.46
C VAL A 255 -3.87 -0.25 4.57
N PHE A 256 -3.71 0.55 3.50
CA PHE A 256 -2.99 1.82 3.54
C PHE A 256 -3.87 3.00 4.02
N GLY A 257 -5.15 2.75 4.32
CA GLY A 257 -6.18 3.71 4.70
C GLY A 257 -6.61 4.67 3.58
N VAL A 258 -6.39 4.26 2.32
CA VAL A 258 -6.94 4.93 1.15
C VAL A 258 -8.31 4.33 0.86
N LEU A 259 -9.36 5.16 0.83
CA LEU A 259 -10.70 4.67 0.54
C LEU A 259 -10.81 4.30 -0.95
N PRO A 260 -11.28 3.09 -1.31
CA PRO A 260 -11.37 2.65 -2.70
C PRO A 260 -12.19 3.61 -3.59
N ALA A 261 -13.21 4.25 -3.01
CA ALA A 261 -14.08 5.20 -3.71
C ALA A 261 -13.33 6.47 -4.20
N MET A 262 -12.13 6.75 -3.70
CA MET A 262 -11.30 7.86 -4.17
C MET A 262 -10.69 7.63 -5.56
N LEU A 263 -10.51 6.37 -5.94
CA LEU A 263 -9.89 5.98 -7.21
C LEU A 263 -10.91 5.50 -8.25
N ASP A 264 -12.20 5.61 -7.94
CA ASP A 264 -13.24 5.33 -8.91
C ASP A 264 -13.31 6.43 -9.99
N LYS A 265 -13.66 6.03 -11.21
CA LYS A 265 -13.80 6.94 -12.37
C LYS A 265 -14.91 7.96 -12.18
N THR A 266 -15.88 7.66 -11.31
CA THR A 266 -17.02 8.54 -11.01
C THR A 266 -16.81 9.42 -9.77
N ALA A 267 -15.61 9.38 -9.18
CA ALA A 267 -15.31 10.10 -7.94
C ALA A 267 -15.56 11.61 -8.09
N GLN A 268 -16.32 12.17 -7.14
CA GLN A 268 -16.63 13.59 -7.08
C GLN A 268 -15.68 14.33 -6.14
N GLY A 269 -15.47 15.61 -6.39
CA GLY A 269 -14.59 16.46 -5.57
C GLY A 269 -14.85 16.37 -4.05
N PRO A 270 -16.10 16.47 -3.56
CA PRO A 270 -16.39 16.32 -2.12
C PRO A 270 -15.94 14.97 -1.53
N LEU A 271 -16.19 13.88 -2.26
CA LEU A 271 -15.81 12.53 -1.82
C LEU A 271 -14.28 12.39 -1.71
N ILE A 272 -13.53 12.92 -2.69
CA ILE A 272 -12.07 12.89 -2.67
C ILE A 272 -11.53 13.67 -1.46
N ARG A 273 -12.14 14.82 -1.14
CA ARG A 273 -11.74 15.62 0.03
C ARG A 273 -12.00 14.92 1.36
N GLU A 274 -13.13 14.24 1.50
CA GLU A 274 -13.43 13.43 2.70
C GLU A 274 -12.48 12.22 2.80
N GLY A 275 -12.18 11.58 1.67
CA GLY A 275 -11.21 10.48 1.63
C GLY A 275 -9.79 10.92 2.00
N GLN A 276 -9.35 12.08 1.52
CA GLN A 276 -8.07 12.68 1.93
C GLN A 276 -8.06 13.02 3.43
N ARG A 277 -9.16 13.54 3.98
CA ARG A 277 -9.29 13.77 5.42
C ARG A 277 -9.25 12.48 6.23
N HIS A 278 -9.91 11.43 5.76
CA HIS A 278 -9.87 10.11 6.39
C HIS A 278 -8.44 9.58 6.45
N LEU A 279 -7.71 9.62 5.32
CA LEU A 279 -6.30 9.21 5.25
C LEU A 279 -5.42 10.03 6.20
N ALA A 280 -5.56 11.36 6.18
CA ALA A 280 -4.76 12.24 7.02
C ALA A 280 -5.04 12.00 8.51
N GLN A 281 -6.31 11.87 8.90
CA GLN A 281 -6.73 11.74 10.29
C GLN A 281 -6.43 10.37 10.90
N TRP A 282 -6.71 9.29 10.16
CA TRP A 282 -6.64 7.92 10.70
C TRP A 282 -5.34 7.20 10.42
N MET A 283 -4.62 7.58 9.36
CA MET A 283 -3.33 6.95 9.03
C MET A 283 -2.15 7.86 9.31
N LEU A 284 -2.11 9.06 8.71
CA LEU A 284 -0.90 9.88 8.75
C LEU A 284 -0.70 10.60 10.09
N GLN A 285 -1.77 11.14 10.69
CA GLN A 285 -1.66 11.88 11.96
C GLN A 285 -1.20 11.00 13.13
N PRO A 286 -1.66 9.74 13.29
CA PRO A 286 -1.11 8.84 14.31
C PRO A 286 0.37 8.52 14.07
N ILE A 287 0.77 8.31 12.81
CA ILE A 287 2.18 8.09 12.46
C ILE A 287 3.02 9.31 12.81
N ALA A 288 2.55 10.52 12.47
CA ALA A 288 3.19 11.78 12.80
C ALA A 288 3.34 11.97 14.32
N LYS A 289 2.33 11.60 15.11
CA LYS A 289 2.39 11.62 16.58
C LYS A 289 3.44 10.64 17.14
N MET A 290 3.51 9.42 16.62
CA MET A 290 4.53 8.44 17.03
C MET A 290 5.96 8.90 16.66
N ILE A 291 6.13 9.53 15.51
CA ILE A 291 7.41 10.13 15.12
C ILE A 291 7.78 11.25 16.10
N ALA A 292 6.84 12.13 16.42
CA ALA A 292 7.07 13.23 17.37
C ALA A 292 7.41 12.72 18.79
N GLU A 293 6.75 11.66 19.26
CA GLU A 293 7.04 11.02 20.55
C GLU A 293 8.46 10.44 20.60
N GLU A 294 8.88 9.68 19.59
CA GLU A 294 10.24 9.13 19.53
C GLU A 294 11.28 10.26 19.47
N MET A 295 11.00 11.35 18.75
CA MET A 295 11.89 12.52 18.69
C MET A 295 12.00 13.22 20.05
N GLN A 296 10.88 13.40 20.74
CA GLN A 296 10.84 14.00 22.06
C GLN A 296 11.59 13.17 23.09
N ASP A 297 11.45 11.84 23.05
CA ASP A 297 12.15 10.92 23.95
C ASP A 297 13.68 10.94 23.77
N LYS A 298 14.17 11.19 22.55
CA LYS A 298 15.62 11.16 22.24
C LYS A 298 16.30 12.51 22.32
N LEU A 299 15.65 13.57 21.86
CA LEU A 299 16.23 14.92 21.80
C LEU A 299 15.79 15.79 22.98
N GLY A 300 14.74 15.41 23.71
CA GLY A 300 14.26 16.13 24.90
C GLY A 300 13.47 17.43 24.62
N GLU A 301 13.30 17.79 23.35
CA GLU A 301 12.52 18.96 22.92
C GLU A 301 11.06 18.59 22.60
N SER A 302 10.15 19.55 22.73
CA SER A 302 8.74 19.35 22.37
C SER A 302 8.58 19.44 20.85
N PHE A 303 8.29 18.31 20.21
CA PHE A 303 7.99 18.24 18.77
C PHE A 303 6.49 18.07 18.54
N SER A 304 5.95 18.80 17.58
CA SER A 304 4.61 18.55 17.05
C SER A 304 4.63 18.57 15.52
N ILE A 305 4.03 17.54 14.93
CA ILE A 305 3.92 17.35 13.48
C ILE A 305 2.43 17.35 13.12
N ASP A 306 2.02 18.29 12.28
CA ASP A 306 0.65 18.45 11.81
C ASP A 306 0.56 18.16 10.31
N VAL A 307 -0.15 17.08 9.96
CA VAL A 307 -0.43 16.71 8.55
C VAL A 307 -1.76 17.30 8.05
N MET A 308 -2.63 17.77 8.95
CA MET A 308 -4.01 18.15 8.63
C MET A 308 -4.09 19.55 8.01
N ARG A 309 -3.38 20.54 8.57
CA ARG A 309 -3.42 21.92 8.03
C ARG A 309 -2.89 22.01 6.60
N PRO A 310 -1.72 21.46 6.25
CA PRO A 310 -1.16 21.60 4.91
C PRO A 310 -1.94 20.81 3.86
N LEU A 311 -2.39 19.59 4.20
CA LEU A 311 -3.16 18.77 3.28
C LEU A 311 -4.54 19.36 2.98
N GLN A 312 -5.13 20.15 3.88
CA GLN A 312 -6.45 20.76 3.69
C GLN A 312 -6.43 22.14 2.99
N ALA A 313 -5.29 22.58 2.45
CA ALA A 313 -5.16 23.90 1.82
C ALA A 313 -6.15 24.15 0.64
N PHE A 314 -6.72 23.10 0.05
CA PHE A 314 -7.74 23.20 -1.00
C PHE A 314 -9.18 23.47 -0.48
N ASP A 315 -9.44 23.39 0.83
CA ASP A 315 -10.78 23.60 1.43
C ASP A 315 -10.99 25.02 2.01
N THR A 316 -10.22 25.98 1.53
CA THR A 316 -10.34 27.40 1.91
C THR A 316 -11.76 27.93 1.75
N GLY A 317 -12.51 27.45 0.76
CA GLY A 317 -13.92 27.82 0.55
C GLY A 317 -14.90 27.21 1.56
N GLY A 318 -14.65 26.02 2.08
CA GLY A 318 -15.40 25.44 3.19
C GLY A 318 -15.13 26.21 4.49
N ARG A 319 -13.86 26.45 4.78
CA ARG A 319 -13.39 27.22 5.94
C ARG A 319 -13.92 28.66 5.94
N ALA A 320 -13.92 29.35 4.80
CA ALA A 320 -14.45 30.72 4.69
C ALA A 320 -15.96 30.78 4.94
N ARG A 321 -16.72 29.79 4.46
CA ARG A 321 -18.17 29.68 4.74
C ARG A 321 -18.44 29.38 6.20
N ALA A 322 -17.68 28.46 6.81
CA ALA A 322 -17.77 28.18 8.24
C ALA A 322 -17.45 29.42 9.08
N ALA A 323 -16.38 30.16 8.74
CA ALA A 323 -16.02 31.40 9.42
C ALA A 323 -17.13 32.46 9.31
N THR A 324 -17.76 32.60 8.14
CA THR A 324 -18.88 33.54 7.95
C THR A 324 -20.10 33.11 8.79
N ALA A 325 -20.41 31.82 8.83
CA ALA A 325 -21.50 31.29 9.65
C ALA A 325 -21.23 31.50 11.15
N ILE A 326 -19.99 31.33 11.60
CA ILE A 326 -19.58 31.59 12.99
C ILE A 326 -19.73 33.08 13.33
N VAL A 327 -19.27 33.98 12.46
CA VAL A 327 -19.41 35.43 12.67
C VAL A 327 -20.88 35.85 12.70
N GLN A 328 -21.71 35.30 11.82
CA GLN A 328 -23.16 35.54 11.81
C GLN A 328 -23.83 34.99 13.07
N ALA A 329 -23.46 33.79 13.52
CA ALA A 329 -23.97 33.20 14.76
C ALA A 329 -23.56 34.02 15.99
N MET A 330 -22.33 34.52 16.05
CA MET A 330 -21.86 35.41 17.11
C MET A 330 -22.59 36.77 17.10
N ALA A 331 -22.84 37.34 15.91
CA ALA A 331 -23.62 38.57 15.79
C ALA A 331 -25.06 38.37 16.28
N ALA A 332 -25.72 37.27 15.89
CA ALA A 332 -27.06 36.92 16.35
C ALA A 332 -27.09 36.62 17.86
N ALA A 333 -26.06 35.97 18.41
CA ALA A 333 -25.96 35.71 19.85
C ALA A 333 -25.81 37.02 20.67
N LYS A 334 -25.06 37.99 20.13
CA LYS A 334 -24.91 39.31 20.73
C LYS A 334 -26.20 40.13 20.67
N GLU A 335 -26.95 40.05 19.56
CA GLU A 335 -28.29 40.65 19.44
C GLU A 335 -29.31 40.00 20.39
N GLY A 336 -29.18 38.70 20.64
CA GLY A 336 -29.99 37.96 21.62
C GLY A 336 -29.63 38.20 23.08
N GLY A 337 -28.59 39.00 23.36
CA GLY A 337 -28.18 39.37 24.73
C GLY A 337 -27.46 38.26 25.50
N LEU A 338 -26.87 37.26 24.82
CA LEU A 338 -26.04 36.26 25.50
C LEU A 338 -24.74 36.90 26.00
N SER A 339 -24.31 36.51 27.20
CA SER A 339 -23.05 36.97 27.78
C SER A 339 -21.83 36.31 27.10
N ASP A 340 -20.69 36.99 27.09
CA ASP A 340 -19.44 36.49 26.47
C ASP A 340 -19.01 35.13 27.04
N ASP A 341 -19.32 34.85 28.31
CA ASP A 341 -19.05 33.56 28.96
C ASP A 341 -19.95 32.42 28.44
N GLN A 342 -21.20 32.73 28.06
CA GLN A 342 -22.10 31.74 27.43
C GLN A 342 -21.72 31.45 25.98
N ILE A 343 -21.17 32.46 25.29
CA ILE A 343 -20.63 32.30 23.93
C ILE A 343 -19.37 31.44 23.97
N LYS A 344 -18.45 31.71 24.92
CA LYS A 344 -17.26 30.86 25.14
C LYS A 344 -17.64 29.44 25.53
N PHE A 345 -18.58 29.25 26.45
CA PHE A 345 -19.06 27.92 26.81
C PHE A 345 -19.67 27.17 25.62
N ALA A 346 -20.43 27.86 24.75
CA ALA A 346 -20.98 27.26 23.53
C ALA A 346 -19.90 26.93 22.50
N LEU A 347 -18.85 27.74 22.37
CA LEU A 347 -17.71 27.47 21.49
C LEU A 347 -16.84 26.32 22.02
N ASP A 348 -16.64 26.24 23.32
CA ASP A 348 -15.93 25.14 23.98
C ASP A 348 -16.70 23.82 23.88
N LEU A 349 -18.04 23.86 23.93
CA LEU A 349 -18.89 22.68 23.74
C LEU A 349 -18.74 22.05 22.34
N VAL A 350 -18.34 22.85 21.34
CA VAL A 350 -18.13 22.41 19.96
C VAL A 350 -16.63 22.24 19.65
N ASP A 351 -15.76 22.30 20.68
CA ASP A 351 -14.29 22.16 20.57
C ASP A 351 -13.67 23.19 19.59
N TRP A 352 -14.26 24.39 19.52
CA TRP A 352 -13.83 25.52 18.68
C TRP A 352 -13.13 26.63 19.45
N GLY A 353 -13.06 26.54 20.78
CA GLY A 353 -12.26 27.42 21.62
C GLY A 353 -10.77 27.05 21.57
N ASP A 354 -9.91 28.05 21.66
CA ASP A 354 -8.46 27.83 21.87
C ASP A 354 -8.28 27.06 23.19
N LYS A 355 -7.64 25.89 23.11
CA LYS A 355 -7.05 25.24 24.30
C LYS A 355 -5.68 25.81 24.58
#